data_AF-A0A2U9SRC3-F1
#
_entry.id   AF-A0A2U9SRC3-F1
#
_cell.length_a   1.000
_cell.length_b   1.000
_cell.length_c   1.000
_cell.angle_alpha   90.00
_cell.angle_beta   90.00
_cell.angle_gamma   90.00
#
_symmetry.space_group_name_H-M   'P 1'
#
loop_
_entity.id
_entity.type
_entity.pdbx_description
1 polymer ?
#
loop_
_entity_poly.entity_id
_entity_poly.type
_entity_poly.pdbx_seq_one_letter_code
_entity_poly.pdbx_strand_id
1 'polypeptide(L)'
;MRAALACVGVTAAQAVAAAQPASCDEQLTQLIVPALRQTAMDRRAIHANVDERDGNILRIRLFVTPDHPGTPNRDATIGWVTLDTQAMRALDVTRDPDRPDVLAIDRHALSRFVSACAAPAAPLHGTVDCDALNRRAQAQGDYVTGSDTGRVVTGKGRLPFFSAPDDACRIDGLFIVEHDHVDARIDYGRFTSVVYLNPRTNGIAEGWVQTARLKPDGNGNGNGSAPRRP
;
A
#
# COMPACT_ATOMS: atom_id res chain seq x y z
N MET A 1 32.40 -44.28 -55.66
CA MET A 1 31.51 -43.15 -55.28
C MET A 1 30.64 -43.62 -54.12
N ARG A 2 30.88 -43.10 -52.91
CA ARG A 2 30.19 -43.51 -51.67
C ARG A 2 29.03 -42.54 -51.40
N ALA A 3 27.82 -43.06 -51.29
CA ALA A 3 26.64 -42.30 -50.89
C ALA A 3 26.61 -42.15 -49.37
N ALA A 4 26.42 -40.93 -48.88
CA ALA A 4 26.20 -40.62 -47.47
C ALA A 4 24.72 -40.28 -47.28
N LEU A 5 23.99 -41.11 -46.53
CA LEU A 5 22.68 -40.76 -45.98
C LEU A 5 22.89 -39.85 -44.77
N ALA A 6 22.32 -38.64 -44.82
CA ALA A 6 22.24 -37.74 -43.67
C ALA A 6 20.94 -37.99 -42.91
N CYS A 7 21.04 -38.44 -41.66
CA CYS A 7 19.92 -38.50 -40.72
C CYS A 7 19.64 -37.09 -40.18
N VAL A 8 18.47 -36.55 -40.47
CA VAL A 8 17.97 -35.32 -39.81
C VAL A 8 17.29 -35.75 -38.51
N GLY A 9 17.95 -35.50 -37.38
CA GLY A 9 17.36 -35.68 -36.05
C GLY A 9 16.50 -34.46 -35.70
N VAL A 10 15.20 -34.68 -35.51
CA VAL A 10 14.28 -33.68 -34.96
C VAL A 10 14.44 -33.67 -33.44
N THR A 11 15.02 -32.61 -32.87
CA THR A 11 14.99 -32.39 -31.43
C THR A 11 13.66 -31.73 -31.05
N ALA A 12 12.76 -32.52 -30.45
CA ALA A 12 11.59 -31.98 -29.77
C ALA A 12 12.04 -31.25 -28.50
N ALA A 13 11.96 -29.92 -28.50
CA ALA A 13 12.11 -29.13 -27.29
C ALA A 13 10.87 -29.33 -26.40
N GLN A 14 11.00 -30.13 -25.36
CA GLN A 14 9.98 -30.23 -24.32
C GLN A 14 10.01 -28.94 -23.49
N ALA A 15 8.93 -28.16 -23.56
CA ALA A 15 8.72 -27.05 -22.65
C ALA A 15 8.37 -27.63 -21.27
N VAL A 16 9.30 -27.49 -20.33
CA VAL A 16 9.03 -27.72 -18.91
C VAL A 16 8.13 -26.57 -18.46
N ALA A 17 6.84 -26.84 -18.27
CA ALA A 17 5.92 -25.88 -17.66
C ALA A 17 6.35 -25.67 -16.20
N ALA A 18 7.13 -24.62 -15.95
CA ALA A 18 7.35 -24.14 -14.59
C ALA A 18 5.97 -23.77 -14.03
N ALA A 19 5.52 -24.47 -12.98
CA ALA A 19 4.32 -24.11 -12.24
C ALA A 19 4.45 -22.63 -11.86
N GLN A 20 3.44 -21.82 -12.23
CA GLN A 20 3.39 -20.42 -11.83
C GLN A 20 3.49 -20.37 -10.29
N PRO A 21 4.19 -19.38 -9.71
CA PRO A 21 4.21 -19.24 -8.26
C PRO A 21 2.75 -19.11 -7.80
N ALA A 22 2.34 -20.01 -6.90
CA ALA A 22 1.04 -19.95 -6.25
C ALA A 22 0.80 -18.52 -5.75
N SER A 23 -0.41 -17.98 -5.98
CA SER A 23 -0.76 -16.64 -5.53
C SER A 23 -0.59 -16.53 -4.01
N CYS A 24 -0.43 -15.31 -3.48
CA CYS A 24 -0.23 -15.15 -2.04
C CYS A 24 -1.41 -15.72 -1.22
N ASP A 25 -2.62 -15.63 -1.74
CA ASP A 25 -3.81 -16.23 -1.12
C ASP A 25 -3.79 -17.76 -1.20
N GLU A 26 -3.28 -18.33 -2.29
CA GLU A 26 -3.12 -19.79 -2.39
C GLU A 26 -2.05 -20.31 -1.42
N GLN A 27 -0.89 -19.64 -1.32
CA GLN A 27 0.15 -19.99 -0.36
C GLN A 27 -0.36 -19.88 1.08
N LEU A 28 -1.13 -18.83 1.38
CA LEU A 28 -1.74 -18.61 2.69
C LEU A 28 -2.79 -19.68 3.01
N THR A 29 -3.62 -20.04 2.02
CA THR A 29 -4.61 -21.13 2.14
C THR A 29 -3.91 -22.45 2.46
N GLN A 30 -2.86 -22.80 1.72
CA GLN A 30 -2.06 -24.02 1.94
C GLN A 30 -1.35 -24.03 3.30
N LEU A 31 -1.03 -22.86 3.85
CA LEU A 31 -0.40 -22.72 5.17
C LEU A 31 -1.40 -22.87 6.32
N ILE A 32 -2.55 -22.20 6.25
CA ILE A 32 -3.48 -22.05 7.38
C ILE A 32 -4.50 -23.18 7.45
N VAL A 33 -5.13 -23.53 6.33
CA VAL A 33 -6.29 -24.45 6.31
C VAL A 33 -5.96 -25.86 6.84
N PRO A 34 -4.78 -26.44 6.56
CA PRO A 34 -4.40 -27.73 7.15
C PRO A 34 -4.22 -27.68 8.67
N ALA A 35 -3.84 -26.52 9.23
CA ALA A 35 -3.56 -26.36 10.65
C ALA A 35 -4.81 -26.10 11.51
N LEU A 36 -5.96 -25.79 10.89
CA LEU A 36 -7.22 -25.62 11.60
C LEU A 36 -7.57 -26.89 12.37
N ARG A 37 -7.98 -26.77 13.64
CA ARG A 37 -8.30 -27.95 14.47
C ARG A 37 -9.67 -28.54 14.16
N GLN A 38 -10.65 -27.65 13.97
CA GLN A 38 -12.03 -28.01 13.68
C GLN A 38 -12.55 -27.08 12.58
N THR A 39 -13.23 -27.64 11.59
CA THR A 39 -13.85 -26.86 10.52
C THR A 39 -15.32 -27.25 10.41
N ALA A 40 -16.21 -26.26 10.39
CA ALA A 40 -17.63 -26.49 10.15
C ALA A 40 -17.92 -26.86 8.68
N MET A 41 -17.02 -26.48 7.78
CA MET A 41 -17.08 -26.74 6.33
C MET A 41 -16.01 -27.75 5.90
N ASP A 42 -16.16 -28.29 4.68
CA ASP A 42 -15.10 -29.06 4.03
C ASP A 42 -13.86 -28.17 3.84
N ARG A 43 -12.71 -28.62 4.36
CA ARG A 43 -11.43 -27.92 4.25
C ARG A 43 -11.05 -27.57 2.81
N ARG A 44 -11.44 -28.40 1.84
CA ARG A 44 -11.13 -28.17 0.42
C ARG A 44 -11.86 -26.95 -0.17
N ALA A 45 -12.96 -26.55 0.45
CA ALA A 45 -13.74 -25.39 0.04
C ALA A 45 -13.34 -24.11 0.79
N ILE A 46 -12.43 -24.22 1.78
CA ILE A 46 -11.98 -23.08 2.58
C ILE A 46 -10.80 -22.41 1.90
N HIS A 47 -10.93 -21.10 1.72
CA HIS A 47 -9.90 -20.21 1.22
C HIS A 47 -9.50 -19.22 2.32
N ALA A 48 -8.26 -18.75 2.25
CA ALA A 48 -7.72 -17.76 3.15
C ALA A 48 -7.10 -16.60 2.37
N ASN A 49 -7.44 -15.36 2.74
CA ASN A 49 -6.80 -14.15 2.21
C ASN A 49 -6.52 -13.14 3.33
N VAL A 50 -5.62 -12.19 3.06
CA VAL A 50 -5.38 -11.06 3.96
C VAL A 50 -6.51 -10.06 3.80
N ASP A 51 -7.22 -9.79 4.89
CA ASP A 51 -8.31 -8.81 4.92
C ASP A 51 -7.82 -7.45 5.43
N GLU A 52 -7.00 -7.48 6.48
CA GLU A 52 -6.45 -6.28 7.11
C GLU A 52 -5.00 -6.52 7.58
N ARG A 53 -4.22 -5.43 7.63
CA ARG A 53 -2.86 -5.41 8.14
C ARG A 53 -2.70 -4.26 9.12
N ASP A 54 -2.25 -4.57 10.32
CA ASP A 54 -1.83 -3.62 11.35
C ASP A 54 -0.38 -3.91 11.74
N GLY A 55 0.56 -3.19 11.12
CA GLY A 55 1.99 -3.42 11.27
C GLY A 55 2.40 -4.86 10.91
N ASN A 56 2.82 -5.62 11.93
CA ASN A 56 3.26 -7.02 11.81
C ASN A 56 2.12 -8.03 12.01
N ILE A 57 0.91 -7.55 12.31
CA ILE A 57 -0.27 -8.40 12.54
C ILE A 57 -1.14 -8.37 11.29
N LEU A 58 -1.40 -9.55 10.71
CA LEU A 58 -2.35 -9.72 9.62
C LEU A 58 -3.64 -10.34 10.14
N ARG A 59 -4.77 -9.75 9.74
CA ARG A 59 -6.08 -10.36 9.92
C ARG A 59 -6.40 -11.16 8.67
N ILE A 60 -6.39 -12.48 8.82
CA ILE A 60 -6.66 -13.43 7.75
C ILE A 60 -8.12 -13.81 7.81
N ARG A 61 -8.84 -13.61 6.70
CA ARG A 61 -10.23 -14.03 6.55
C ARG A 61 -10.27 -15.46 6.03
N LEU A 62 -11.05 -16.31 6.68
CA LEU A 62 -11.41 -17.64 6.19
C LEU A 62 -12.78 -17.55 5.53
N PHE A 63 -12.88 -18.00 4.27
CA PHE A 63 -14.15 -17.95 3.54
C PHE A 63 -14.34 -19.18 2.66
N VAL A 64 -15.60 -19.41 2.27
CA VAL A 64 -15.98 -20.40 1.27
C VAL A 64 -16.74 -19.69 0.16
N THR A 65 -16.59 -20.14 -1.09
CA THR A 65 -17.41 -19.69 -2.20
C THR A 65 -18.49 -20.75 -2.44
N PRO A 66 -19.77 -20.48 -2.12
CA PRO A 66 -20.82 -21.48 -2.29
C PRO A 66 -21.08 -21.75 -3.78
N ASP A 67 -20.95 -23.00 -4.20
CA ASP A 67 -21.36 -23.42 -5.56
C ASP A 67 -22.87 -23.63 -5.59
N HIS A 68 -23.64 -22.57 -5.84
CA HIS A 68 -25.10 -22.67 -6.01
C HIS A 68 -25.53 -22.07 -7.36
N PRO A 69 -26.12 -22.88 -8.27
CA PRO A 69 -26.70 -22.35 -9.50
C PRO A 69 -27.87 -21.41 -9.17
N GLY A 70 -27.79 -20.15 -9.59
CA GLY A 70 -28.92 -19.20 -9.55
C GLY A 70 -28.87 -18.13 -8.44
N THR A 71 -27.83 -18.09 -7.61
CA THR A 71 -27.55 -16.97 -6.69
C THR A 71 -26.19 -16.35 -7.03
N PRO A 72 -25.97 -15.04 -6.79
CA PRO A 72 -24.63 -14.47 -6.91
C PRO A 72 -23.71 -15.19 -5.92
N ASN A 73 -22.70 -15.90 -6.42
CA ASN A 73 -21.65 -16.54 -5.61
C ASN A 73 -20.91 -15.44 -4.84
N ARG A 74 -21.39 -15.11 -3.64
CA ARG A 74 -20.71 -14.20 -2.73
C ARG A 74 -19.98 -15.04 -1.70
N ASP A 75 -18.70 -14.74 -1.52
CA ASP A 75 -17.87 -15.41 -0.54
C ASP A 75 -18.47 -15.28 0.86
N ALA A 76 -18.70 -16.41 1.51
CA ALA A 76 -19.19 -16.47 2.88
C ALA A 76 -18.00 -16.54 3.83
N THR A 77 -17.81 -15.50 4.65
CA THR A 77 -16.82 -15.53 5.73
C THR A 77 -17.24 -16.55 6.77
N ILE A 78 -16.36 -17.48 7.08
CA ILE A 78 -16.61 -18.54 8.07
C ILE A 78 -15.72 -18.41 9.31
N GLY A 79 -14.70 -17.53 9.27
CA GLY A 79 -13.80 -17.37 10.41
C GLY A 79 -12.66 -16.40 10.16
N TRP A 80 -11.80 -16.29 11.17
CA TRP A 80 -10.71 -15.33 11.21
C TRP A 80 -9.49 -15.95 11.89
N VAL A 81 -8.31 -15.65 11.36
CA VAL A 81 -7.02 -16.01 11.96
C VAL A 81 -6.18 -14.76 12.07
N THR A 82 -5.57 -14.54 13.23
CA THR A 82 -4.56 -13.50 13.42
C THR A 82 -3.18 -14.10 13.17
N LEU A 83 -2.43 -13.53 12.24
CA LEU A 83 -1.06 -13.93 11.92
C LEU A 83 -0.07 -12.85 12.32
N ASP A 84 0.79 -13.15 13.29
CA ASP A 84 1.90 -12.30 13.68
C ASP A 84 3.16 -12.69 12.88
N THR A 85 3.58 -11.80 11.97
CA THR A 85 4.74 -12.00 11.08
C THR A 85 6.08 -11.80 11.80
N GLN A 86 6.08 -11.17 12.97
CA GLN A 86 7.27 -10.97 13.79
C GLN A 86 7.46 -12.14 14.77
N ALA A 87 6.41 -12.51 15.51
CA ALA A 87 6.45 -13.65 16.42
C ALA A 87 6.40 -14.99 15.67
N MET A 88 6.07 -14.98 14.38
CA MET A 88 5.93 -16.16 13.52
C MET A 88 4.88 -17.14 14.07
N ARG A 89 3.69 -16.61 14.37
CA ARG A 89 2.59 -17.34 15.02
C ARG A 89 1.24 -17.02 14.38
N ALA A 90 0.41 -18.05 14.23
CA ALA A 90 -0.99 -17.89 13.82
C ALA A 90 -1.93 -18.34 14.94
N LEU A 91 -2.99 -17.56 15.14
CA LEU A 91 -3.99 -17.73 16.18
C LEU A 91 -5.38 -17.76 15.53
N ASP A 92 -6.09 -18.87 15.64
CA ASP A 92 -7.48 -18.95 15.20
C ASP A 92 -8.39 -18.34 16.27
N VAL A 93 -9.04 -17.24 15.88
CA VAL A 93 -9.93 -16.44 16.73
C VAL A 93 -11.41 -16.67 16.36
N THR A 94 -11.69 -17.66 15.51
CA THR A 94 -13.04 -17.93 14.98
C THR A 94 -14.04 -18.25 16.08
N ARG A 95 -13.63 -19.01 17.10
CA ARG A 95 -14.52 -19.47 18.19
C ARG A 95 -14.57 -18.50 19.36
N ASP A 96 -13.39 -18.05 19.81
CA ASP A 96 -13.22 -17.19 20.97
C ASP A 96 -11.98 -16.30 20.75
N PRO A 97 -12.15 -14.98 20.51
CA PRO A 97 -11.04 -14.07 20.31
C PRO A 97 -10.23 -13.79 21.59
N ASP A 98 -10.82 -13.95 22.77
CA ASP A 98 -10.15 -13.74 24.06
C ASP A 98 -9.30 -14.97 24.45
N ARG A 99 -9.63 -16.14 23.90
CA ARG A 99 -8.90 -17.40 24.09
C ARG A 99 -8.62 -18.11 22.77
N PRO A 100 -7.74 -17.56 21.92
CA PRO A 100 -7.54 -18.09 20.59
C PRO A 100 -6.82 -19.44 20.59
N ASP A 101 -7.11 -20.25 19.57
CA ASP A 101 -6.41 -21.50 19.34
C ASP A 101 -5.08 -21.24 18.62
N VAL A 102 -3.97 -21.65 19.24
CA VAL A 102 -2.66 -21.59 18.58
C VAL A 102 -2.59 -22.64 17.48
N LEU A 103 -2.38 -22.20 16.24
CA LEU A 103 -2.27 -23.07 15.08
C LEU A 103 -0.86 -23.66 14.99
N ALA A 104 -0.79 -24.98 14.78
CA ALA A 104 0.46 -25.69 14.53
C ALA A 104 0.79 -25.62 13.03
N ILE A 105 1.38 -24.50 12.61
CA ILE A 105 1.80 -24.25 11.23
C ILE A 105 3.29 -24.54 11.03
N ASP A 106 3.64 -24.99 9.82
CA ASP A 106 5.04 -25.18 9.44
C ASP A 106 5.78 -23.84 9.41
N ARG A 107 6.83 -23.71 10.24
CA ARG A 107 7.57 -22.46 10.38
C ARG A 107 8.33 -22.06 9.11
N HIS A 108 8.82 -23.02 8.33
CA HIS A 108 9.52 -22.73 7.08
C HIS A 108 8.55 -22.25 6.01
N ALA A 109 7.36 -22.86 5.91
CA ALA A 109 6.29 -22.41 5.04
C ALA A 109 5.81 -21.02 5.43
N LEU A 110 5.64 -20.75 6.73
CA LEU A 110 5.32 -19.41 7.20
C LEU A 110 6.42 -18.41 6.87
N SER A 111 7.70 -18.75 7.06
CA SER A 111 8.82 -17.87 6.72
C SER A 111 8.87 -17.55 5.23
N ARG A 112 8.58 -18.53 4.36
CA ARG A 112 8.46 -18.30 2.92
C ARG A 112 7.29 -17.37 2.59
N PHE A 113 6.11 -17.61 3.16
CA PHE A 113 4.95 -16.74 2.98
C PHE A 113 5.24 -15.31 3.44
N VAL A 114 5.82 -15.13 4.63
CA VAL A 114 6.22 -13.82 5.13
C VAL A 114 7.22 -13.19 4.16
N SER A 115 8.27 -13.88 3.76
CA SER A 115 9.28 -13.29 2.86
C SER A 115 8.75 -12.92 1.47
N ALA A 116 7.82 -13.70 0.93
CA ALA A 116 7.33 -13.54 -0.44
C ALA A 116 6.07 -12.65 -0.54
N CYS A 117 5.21 -12.67 0.47
CA CYS A 117 3.84 -12.17 0.39
C CYS A 117 3.43 -11.25 1.54
N ALA A 118 4.08 -11.37 2.70
CA ALA A 118 3.64 -10.70 3.92
C ALA A 118 4.67 -9.76 4.56
N ALA A 119 5.90 -9.72 4.04
CA ALA A 119 6.89 -8.75 4.40
C ALA A 119 6.29 -7.37 4.13
N PRO A 120 6.44 -6.39 5.03
CA PRO A 120 6.31 -5.01 4.60
C PRO A 120 7.23 -4.90 3.39
N ALA A 121 6.78 -4.29 2.29
CA ALA A 121 7.63 -4.07 1.14
C ALA A 121 8.98 -3.58 1.68
N ALA A 122 10.03 -4.40 1.56
CA ALA A 122 11.35 -3.92 1.92
C ALA A 122 11.50 -2.61 1.15
N PRO A 123 11.97 -1.51 1.77
CA PRO A 123 12.22 -0.32 0.99
C PRO A 123 13.13 -0.79 -0.13
N LEU A 124 12.61 -0.77 -1.36
CA LEU A 124 13.42 -1.11 -2.52
C LEU A 124 14.57 -0.12 -2.39
N HIS A 125 15.81 -0.61 -2.38
CA HIS A 125 16.93 0.30 -2.59
C HIS A 125 16.69 0.95 -3.96
N GLY A 126 16.10 2.15 -3.95
CA GLY A 126 15.55 2.81 -5.14
C GLY A 126 14.10 3.31 -5.06
N THR A 127 13.29 2.98 -4.05
CA THR A 127 12.00 3.66 -3.80
C THR A 127 12.07 4.47 -2.52
N VAL A 128 11.85 5.76 -2.63
CA VAL A 128 11.82 6.69 -1.50
C VAL A 128 10.73 6.26 -0.52
N ASP A 129 11.08 6.06 0.75
CA ASP A 129 10.10 5.94 1.83
C ASP A 129 9.52 7.33 2.10
N CYS A 130 8.38 7.60 1.45
CA CYS A 130 7.73 8.90 1.50
C CYS A 130 7.27 9.28 2.92
N ASP A 131 6.87 8.32 3.73
CA ASP A 131 6.43 8.61 5.09
C ASP A 131 7.61 8.99 5.99
N ALA A 132 8.72 8.26 5.91
CA ALA A 132 9.94 8.60 6.63
C ALA A 132 10.56 9.91 6.14
N LEU A 133 10.53 10.16 4.82
CA LEU A 133 11.01 11.41 4.25
C LEU A 133 10.14 12.59 4.69
N ASN A 134 8.81 12.45 4.66
CA ASN A 134 7.90 13.50 5.11
C ASN A 134 8.12 13.81 6.60
N ARG A 135 8.18 12.80 7.48
CA ARG A 135 8.47 13.02 8.91
C ARG A 135 9.78 13.78 9.14
N ARG A 136 10.83 13.42 8.39
CA ARG A 136 12.12 14.11 8.46
C ARG A 136 12.01 15.56 8.00
N ALA A 137 11.36 15.78 6.86
CA ALA A 137 11.20 17.11 6.28
C ALA A 137 10.35 18.03 7.17
N GLN A 138 9.31 17.51 7.81
CA GLN A 138 8.49 18.25 8.78
C GLN A 138 9.29 18.61 10.05
N ALA A 139 10.24 17.77 10.46
CA ALA A 139 11.06 17.99 11.64
C ALA A 139 12.28 18.89 11.40
N GLN A 140 12.78 18.96 10.17
CA GLN A 140 14.05 19.61 9.82
C GLN A 140 13.89 20.78 8.84
N GLY A 141 12.72 20.96 8.24
CA GLY A 141 12.49 22.01 7.26
C GLY A 141 12.32 23.39 7.88
N ASP A 142 12.48 24.39 7.03
CA ASP A 142 12.41 25.79 7.41
C ASP A 142 10.95 26.23 7.48
N TYR A 143 10.48 26.59 8.68
CA TYR A 143 9.12 27.06 8.87
C TYR A 143 8.89 28.40 8.17
N VAL A 144 7.86 28.47 7.33
CA VAL A 144 7.41 29.69 6.69
C VAL A 144 6.50 30.45 7.65
N THR A 145 6.80 31.71 7.91
CA THR A 145 6.10 32.51 8.91
C THR A 145 5.70 33.89 8.40
N GLY A 146 4.77 34.54 9.10
CA GLY A 146 4.39 35.93 8.82
C GLY A 146 3.81 36.14 7.42
N SER A 147 4.26 37.20 6.75
CA SER A 147 3.82 37.58 5.40
C SER A 147 4.17 36.57 4.32
N ASP A 148 5.08 35.64 4.60
CA ASP A 148 5.63 34.74 3.59
C ASP A 148 4.80 33.46 3.44
N THR A 149 3.78 33.26 4.28
CA THR A 149 2.89 32.09 4.22
C THR A 149 1.99 32.15 2.99
N GLY A 150 1.51 33.33 2.60
CA GLY A 150 0.68 33.52 1.42
C GLY A 150 1.48 33.31 0.13
N ARG A 151 1.16 32.27 -0.63
CA ARG A 151 1.79 31.98 -1.93
C ARG A 151 0.73 31.82 -3.02
N VAL A 152 1.10 32.18 -4.24
CA VAL A 152 0.29 31.95 -5.44
C VAL A 152 1.02 31.01 -6.38
N VAL A 153 0.28 30.05 -6.94
CA VAL A 153 0.76 29.10 -7.94
C VAL A 153 1.02 29.81 -9.26
N THR A 154 2.18 29.55 -9.86
CA THR A 154 2.63 30.17 -11.11
C THR A 154 3.02 29.13 -12.15
N GLY A 155 3.16 29.56 -13.40
CA GLY A 155 3.58 28.71 -14.50
C GLY A 155 2.43 27.85 -15.04
N LYS A 156 2.58 27.40 -16.28
CA LYS A 156 1.51 26.73 -17.02
C LYS A 156 1.21 25.33 -16.48
N GLY A 157 -0.07 24.97 -16.51
CA GLY A 157 -0.55 23.61 -16.25
C GLY A 157 -0.69 23.26 -14.76
N ARG A 158 -1.10 22.01 -14.51
CA ARG A 158 -1.39 21.48 -13.17
C ARG A 158 -0.10 21.30 -12.37
N LEU A 159 -0.08 21.79 -11.14
CA LEU A 159 0.97 21.57 -10.15
C LEU A 159 0.57 20.38 -9.26
N PRO A 160 1.21 19.21 -9.40
CA PRO A 160 0.86 18.04 -8.61
C PRO A 160 1.25 18.20 -7.13
N PHE A 161 0.52 17.52 -6.27
CA PHE A 161 0.90 17.31 -4.87
C PHE A 161 1.76 16.06 -4.71
N PHE A 162 2.61 16.09 -3.68
CA PHE A 162 3.44 14.98 -3.24
C PHE A 162 3.22 14.73 -1.74
N SER A 163 3.26 13.48 -1.31
CA SER A 163 3.15 13.09 0.10
C SER A 163 4.42 13.38 0.89
N ALA A 164 5.55 13.54 0.20
CA ALA A 164 6.86 13.92 0.74
C ALA A 164 7.62 14.78 -0.27
N PRO A 165 8.71 15.48 0.11
CA PRO A 165 9.49 16.34 -0.78
C PRO A 165 10.42 15.55 -1.72
N ASP A 166 9.86 14.65 -2.53
CA ASP A 166 10.55 13.89 -3.56
C ASP A 166 9.62 13.62 -4.75
N ASP A 167 10.16 13.61 -5.97
CA ASP A 167 9.40 13.41 -7.20
C ASP A 167 8.76 11.99 -7.27
N ALA A 168 9.33 11.00 -6.58
CA ALA A 168 8.77 9.65 -6.45
C ALA A 168 7.53 9.59 -5.53
N CYS A 169 7.31 10.61 -4.70
CA CYS A 169 6.23 10.66 -3.71
C CYS A 169 4.97 11.36 -4.23
N ARG A 170 4.73 11.31 -5.54
CA ARG A 170 3.61 11.97 -6.19
C ARG A 170 2.28 11.37 -5.76
N ILE A 171 1.28 12.22 -5.50
CA ILE A 171 -0.10 11.80 -5.26
C ILE A 171 -0.87 11.89 -6.58
N ASP A 172 -1.27 10.75 -7.12
CA ASP A 172 -2.00 10.70 -8.37
C ASP A 172 -3.38 11.35 -8.26
N GLY A 173 -3.74 12.13 -9.28
CA GLY A 173 -5.03 12.83 -9.34
C GLY A 173 -5.14 14.08 -8.48
N LEU A 174 -4.19 14.38 -7.58
CA LEU A 174 -4.21 15.56 -6.73
C LEU A 174 -3.29 16.67 -7.26
N PHE A 175 -3.86 17.83 -7.55
CA PHE A 175 -3.13 18.98 -8.08
C PHE A 175 -3.85 20.30 -7.79
N ILE A 176 -3.09 21.38 -7.85
CA ILE A 176 -3.57 22.77 -7.89
C ILE A 176 -3.26 23.39 -9.25
N VAL A 177 -3.94 24.47 -9.60
CA VAL A 177 -3.78 25.14 -10.90
C VAL A 177 -3.17 26.52 -10.75
N GLU A 178 -2.69 27.06 -11.87
CA GLU A 178 -2.13 28.41 -11.93
C GLU A 178 -3.11 29.46 -11.38
N HIS A 179 -2.59 30.44 -10.64
CA HIS A 179 -3.33 31.49 -9.92
C HIS A 179 -4.11 31.05 -8.67
N ASP A 180 -4.09 29.76 -8.32
CA ASP A 180 -4.59 29.34 -7.00
C ASP A 180 -3.68 29.87 -5.88
N HIS A 181 -4.29 30.25 -4.76
CA HIS A 181 -3.59 30.67 -3.54
C HIS A 181 -3.44 29.49 -2.59
N VAL A 182 -2.29 29.41 -1.93
CA VAL A 182 -1.96 28.39 -0.92
C VAL A 182 -1.28 29.01 0.29
N ASP A 183 -1.46 28.38 1.44
CA ASP A 183 -0.72 28.70 2.66
C ASP A 183 0.52 27.81 2.76
N ALA A 184 1.71 28.37 2.52
CA ALA A 184 2.98 27.70 2.74
C ALA A 184 3.27 27.52 4.25
N ARG A 185 3.79 26.34 4.60
CA ARG A 185 4.07 25.94 5.99
C ARG A 185 5.55 25.69 6.23
N ILE A 186 6.18 24.88 5.38
CA ILE A 186 7.57 24.44 5.55
C ILE A 186 8.24 24.36 4.19
N ASP A 187 9.43 24.95 4.07
CA ASP A 187 10.32 24.77 2.93
C ASP A 187 11.34 23.65 3.24
N TYR A 188 11.53 22.74 2.29
CA TYR A 188 12.51 21.65 2.41
C TYR A 188 13.09 21.30 1.04
N GLY A 189 14.31 21.77 0.77
CA GLY A 189 14.98 21.58 -0.51
C GLY A 189 14.23 22.26 -1.67
N ARG A 190 13.76 21.47 -2.64
CA ARG A 190 13.04 21.97 -3.84
C ARG A 190 11.52 22.01 -3.65
N PHE A 191 11.03 21.67 -2.46
CA PHE A 191 9.62 21.52 -2.18
C PHE A 191 9.18 22.39 -1.01
N THR A 192 7.91 22.80 -1.07
CA THR A 192 7.23 23.54 -0.01
C THR A 192 5.98 22.77 0.39
N SER A 193 5.82 22.49 1.68
CA SER A 193 4.57 21.97 2.24
C SER A 193 3.54 23.09 2.27
N VAL A 194 2.37 22.84 1.70
CA VAL A 194 1.29 23.83 1.58
C VAL A 194 -0.03 23.26 2.05
N VAL A 195 -0.91 24.16 2.50
CA VAL A 195 -2.34 23.90 2.67
C VAL A 195 -3.07 24.66 1.57
N TYR A 196 -3.90 23.96 0.81
CA TYR A 196 -4.77 24.52 -0.21
C TYR A 196 -6.23 24.37 0.21
N LEU A 197 -6.96 25.48 0.16
CA LEU A 197 -8.41 25.48 0.28
C LEU A 197 -9.00 25.74 -1.11
N ASN A 198 -9.74 24.78 -1.64
CA ASN A 198 -10.43 24.94 -2.91
C ASN A 198 -11.61 25.93 -2.72
N PRO A 199 -11.58 27.13 -3.33
CA PRO A 199 -12.61 28.14 -3.09
C PRO A 199 -13.97 27.76 -3.69
N ARG A 200 -14.03 26.78 -4.59
CA ARG A 200 -15.26 26.33 -5.23
C ARG A 200 -15.96 25.21 -4.45
N THR A 201 -15.19 24.32 -3.83
CA THR A 201 -15.74 23.13 -3.16
C THR A 201 -15.58 23.16 -1.64
N ASN A 202 -14.83 24.12 -1.09
CA ASN A 202 -14.34 24.12 0.30
C ASN A 202 -13.52 22.87 0.69
N GLY A 203 -13.06 22.09 -0.29
CA GLY A 203 -12.17 20.96 -0.05
C GLY A 203 -10.79 21.44 0.37
N ILE A 204 -10.19 20.77 1.35
CA ILE A 204 -8.83 21.05 1.83
C ILE A 204 -7.89 19.98 1.28
N ALA A 205 -6.74 20.40 0.78
CA ALA A 205 -5.64 19.52 0.40
C ALA A 205 -4.36 19.99 1.08
N GLU A 206 -3.59 19.04 1.61
CA GLU A 206 -2.31 19.30 2.25
C GLU A 206 -1.23 18.41 1.63
N GLY A 207 -0.02 18.93 1.50
CA GLY A 207 1.13 18.17 1.03
C GLY A 207 2.20 19.06 0.40
N TRP A 208 3.18 18.43 -0.24
CA TRP A 208 4.33 19.09 -0.83
C TRP A 208 4.08 19.46 -2.28
N VAL A 209 4.58 20.62 -2.71
CA VAL A 209 4.61 21.04 -4.11
C VAL A 209 5.98 21.62 -4.45
N GLN A 210 6.35 21.66 -5.72
CA GLN A 210 7.65 22.23 -6.12
C GLN A 210 7.69 23.74 -5.84
N THR A 211 8.65 24.19 -5.03
CA THR A 211 8.81 25.59 -4.59
C THR A 211 8.96 26.55 -5.77
N ALA A 212 9.62 26.11 -6.84
CA ALA A 212 9.81 26.91 -8.06
C ALA A 212 8.49 27.28 -8.78
N ARG A 213 7.37 26.65 -8.40
CA ARG A 213 6.03 26.93 -8.92
C ARG A 213 5.23 27.86 -8.01
N LEU A 214 5.81 28.34 -6.92
CA LEU A 214 5.21 29.27 -5.98
C LEU A 214 5.93 30.62 -6.01
N LYS A 215 5.16 31.71 -5.91
CA LYS A 215 5.70 33.03 -5.58
C LYS A 215 4.93 33.63 -4.41
N PRO A 216 5.54 34.54 -3.61
CA PRO A 216 4.80 35.37 -2.68
C PRO A 216 3.61 36.01 -3.40
N ASP A 217 2.42 35.89 -2.81
CA ASP A 217 1.20 36.46 -3.41
C ASP A 217 1.12 37.99 -3.26
N GLY A 218 2.08 38.58 -2.53
CA GLY A 218 2.18 40.02 -2.30
C GLY A 218 1.17 40.54 -1.28
N ASN A 219 0.34 39.66 -0.71
CA ASN A 219 -0.66 39.98 0.31
C ASN A 219 -0.06 39.83 1.71
N GLY A 220 1.08 40.48 1.96
CA GLY A 220 1.75 40.55 3.27
C GLY A 220 0.95 41.27 4.36
N ASN A 221 -0.36 41.03 4.41
CA ASN A 221 -1.37 41.67 5.23
C ASN A 221 -2.06 40.58 6.07
N GLY A 222 -1.30 39.81 6.84
CA GLY A 222 -1.71 39.27 8.14
C GLY A 222 -3.06 38.55 8.30
N ASN A 223 -3.71 38.05 7.26
CA ASN A 223 -4.87 37.16 7.39
C ASN A 223 -4.41 35.71 7.30
N GLY A 224 -3.49 35.34 8.19
CA GLY A 224 -3.39 33.95 8.60
C GLY A 224 -4.76 33.53 9.08
N SER A 225 -5.36 32.55 8.42
CA SER A 225 -6.60 31.90 8.86
C SER A 225 -6.42 31.50 10.33
N ALA A 226 -6.96 32.32 11.23
CA ALA A 226 -6.90 32.06 12.65
C ALA A 226 -7.58 30.71 12.94
N PRO A 227 -7.04 29.89 13.86
CA PRO A 227 -7.71 28.66 14.24
C PRO A 227 -9.06 29.03 14.85
N ARG A 228 -10.16 28.55 14.26
CA ARG A 228 -11.46 28.54 14.93
C ARG A 228 -11.32 27.60 16.12
N ARG A 229 -11.15 28.15 17.32
CA ARG A 229 -11.30 27.45 18.59
C ARG A 229 -12.80 27.11 18.82
N PRO A 230 -13.08 26.04 19.59
CA PRO A 230 -14.31 25.25 19.52
C PRO A 230 -15.59 26.02 19.85
#